data_AF-G7SQX4-F1
#
_entry.id   AF-G7SQX4-F1
#
_cell.length_a   1.000
_cell.length_b   1.000
_cell.length_c   1.000
_cell.angle_alpha   90.00
_cell.angle_beta   90.00
_cell.angle_gamma   90.00
#
_symmetry.space_group_name_H-M   'P 1'
#
loop_
_entity.id
_entity.type
_entity.pdbx_description
1 polymer ?
#
loop_
_entity_poly.entity_id
_entity_poly.type
_entity_poly.pdbx_seq_one_letter_code
_entity_poly.pdbx_strand_id
1 'polypeptide(L)'
;MTIINYKDPNNTKQGTDSDLRYLSPLKIETKLEKKYCYFKQRNIKYIDYKDPVFLIKFLNAQGKILPRRITGTLQKNQNKLNSAIKRCRQIGLLPFVTDDLR
;
A
#
# COMPACT_ATOMS: atom_id res chain seq x y z
N MET A 1 26.52 16.06 -9.12
CA MET A 1 25.37 15.24 -8.68
C MET A 1 24.82 14.52 -9.91
N THR A 2 25.25 13.28 -10.12
CA THR A 2 25.07 12.56 -11.38
C THR A 2 23.73 11.84 -11.42
N ILE A 3 22.99 12.00 -12.53
CA ILE A 3 21.74 11.32 -12.81
C ILE A 3 22.07 9.88 -13.20
N ILE A 4 21.63 8.91 -12.39
CA ILE A 4 21.74 7.48 -12.70
C ILE A 4 20.68 7.11 -13.75
N ASN A 5 21.12 6.84 -14.98
CA ASN A 5 20.30 6.23 -16.02
C ASN A 5 20.18 4.73 -15.75
N TYR A 6 18.97 4.24 -15.50
CA TYR A 6 18.70 2.80 -15.46
C TYR A 6 18.51 2.28 -16.90
N LYS A 7 19.37 1.33 -17.28
CA LYS A 7 19.42 0.68 -18.59
C LYS A 7 18.44 -0.49 -18.61
N ASP A 8 17.56 -0.53 -19.61
CA ASP A 8 16.61 -1.62 -19.83
C ASP A 8 17.33 -2.99 -20.01
N PRO A 9 16.88 -4.08 -19.37
CA PRO A 9 17.65 -5.33 -19.31
C PRO A 9 17.50 -6.27 -20.53
N ASN A 10 16.80 -5.90 -21.60
CA ASN A 10 16.49 -6.84 -22.70
C ASN A 10 17.44 -6.70 -23.90
N ASN A 11 18.74 -6.98 -23.72
CA ASN A 11 19.62 -7.28 -24.84
C ASN A 11 20.64 -8.34 -24.41
N THR A 12 20.36 -9.60 -24.74
CA THR A 12 21.27 -10.72 -24.51
C THR A 12 22.00 -11.04 -25.81
N LYS A 13 23.28 -10.68 -25.89
CA LYS A 13 24.23 -11.27 -26.85
C LYS A 13 24.51 -12.71 -26.43
N GLN A 14 24.36 -13.65 -27.36
CA GLN A 14 24.72 -15.06 -27.16
C GLN A 14 26.24 -15.22 -27.38
N GLY A 15 26.93 -15.71 -26.37
CA GLY A 15 28.34 -16.09 -26.39
C GLY A 15 28.49 -17.57 -25.99
N THR A 16 29.40 -18.26 -26.67
CA THR A 16 29.62 -19.70 -26.71
C THR A 16 30.23 -20.31 -25.44
N ASP A 17 29.58 -21.37 -24.98
CA ASP A 17 30.03 -22.62 -24.35
C ASP A 17 31.19 -22.66 -23.33
N SER A 18 30.84 -22.88 -22.06
CA SER A 18 31.46 -23.88 -21.17
C SER A 18 30.60 -24.05 -19.92
N ASP A 19 29.73 -25.07 -19.97
CA ASP A 19 29.10 -25.81 -18.86
C ASP A 19 28.88 -25.09 -17.52
N LEU A 20 27.86 -24.22 -17.49
CA LEU A 20 27.07 -24.00 -16.29
C LEU A 20 25.61 -24.27 -16.63
N ARG A 21 25.16 -25.52 -16.41
CA ARG A 21 23.74 -25.91 -16.53
C ARG A 21 22.96 -25.35 -15.34
N TYR A 22 22.72 -24.05 -15.35
CA TYR A 22 21.64 -23.51 -14.54
C TYR A 22 20.34 -24.10 -15.07
N LEU A 23 19.68 -24.94 -14.25
CA LEU A 23 18.28 -25.30 -14.43
C LEU A 23 17.55 -24.03 -14.85
N SER A 24 16.85 -24.08 -15.99
CA SER A 24 16.20 -22.93 -16.61
C SER A 24 15.58 -22.02 -15.56
N PRO A 25 15.85 -20.69 -15.59
CA PRO A 25 15.40 -19.81 -14.53
C PRO A 25 13.90 -19.99 -14.33
N LEU A 26 13.50 -20.25 -13.08
CA LEU A 26 12.10 -20.37 -12.72
C LEU A 26 11.40 -19.09 -13.18
N LYS A 27 10.39 -19.24 -14.04
CA LYS A 27 9.54 -18.12 -14.49
C LYS A 27 8.62 -17.73 -13.34
N ILE A 28 9.17 -17.07 -12.33
CA ILE A 28 8.41 -16.57 -11.20
C ILE A 28 7.65 -15.35 -11.71
N GLU A 29 6.40 -15.55 -12.13
CA GLU A 29 5.49 -14.48 -12.50
C GLU A 29 5.09 -13.70 -11.23
N THR A 30 5.98 -12.84 -10.74
CA THR A 30 5.66 -11.86 -9.70
C THR A 30 4.80 -10.75 -10.31
N LYS A 31 3.54 -11.08 -10.61
CA LYS A 31 2.56 -10.11 -11.10
C LYS A 31 2.26 -9.11 -9.98
N LEU A 32 3.00 -8.00 -9.95
CA LEU A 32 2.73 -6.85 -9.09
C LEU A 32 1.42 -6.20 -9.55
N GLU A 33 0.31 -6.55 -8.89
CA GLU A 33 -0.97 -5.90 -9.14
C GLU A 33 -0.93 -4.44 -8.72
N LYS A 34 -1.23 -3.55 -9.68
CA LYS A 34 -1.31 -2.12 -9.42
C LYS A 34 -2.58 -1.82 -8.62
N LYS A 35 -2.43 -1.55 -7.33
CA LYS A 35 -3.54 -1.10 -6.47
C LYS A 35 -3.87 0.36 -6.74
N TYR A 36 -5.16 0.64 -6.95
CA TYR A 36 -5.67 2.01 -7.11
C TYR A 36 -6.04 2.62 -5.76
N CYS A 37 -5.92 3.95 -5.66
CA CYS A 37 -6.28 4.67 -4.45
C CYS A 37 -7.80 4.83 -4.33
N TYR A 38 -8.40 4.20 -3.32
CA TYR A 38 -9.82 4.29 -2.97
C TYR A 38 -10.39 5.72 -3.02
N PHE A 39 -9.70 6.68 -2.38
CA PHE A 39 -10.15 8.07 -2.32
C PHE A 39 -10.14 8.77 -3.69
N LYS A 40 -9.22 8.40 -4.60
CA LYS A 40 -9.17 8.98 -5.93
C LYS A 40 -10.30 8.44 -6.79
N GLN A 41 -10.56 7.14 -6.72
CA GLN A 41 -11.63 6.50 -7.47
C GLN A 41 -13.01 7.07 -7.11
N ARG A 42 -13.22 7.41 -5.84
CA ARG A 42 -14.48 7.99 -5.34
C ARG A 42 -14.49 9.53 -5.29
N ASN A 43 -13.46 10.20 -5.79
CA ASN A 43 -13.31 11.65 -5.77
C ASN A 43 -13.50 12.30 -4.37
N ILE A 44 -13.10 11.59 -3.31
CA ILE A 44 -13.20 12.09 -1.93
C ILE A 44 -12.00 13.00 -1.64
N LYS A 45 -12.25 14.30 -1.48
CA LYS A 45 -11.22 15.31 -1.21
C LYS A 45 -10.90 15.48 0.28
N TYR A 46 -11.91 15.32 1.13
CA TYR A 46 -11.84 15.53 2.57
C TYR A 46 -12.22 14.25 3.32
N ILE A 47 -11.59 14.04 4.48
CA ILE A 47 -11.83 12.88 5.34
C ILE A 47 -12.27 13.43 6.69
N ASP A 48 -13.57 13.33 6.95
CA ASP A 48 -14.17 13.71 8.22
C ASP A 48 -13.73 12.75 9.34
N TYR A 49 -13.40 13.33 10.50
CA TYR A 49 -13.07 12.56 11.69
C TYR A 49 -14.31 12.24 12.54
N LYS A 50 -15.47 12.82 12.20
CA LYS A 50 -16.73 12.69 12.94
C LYS A 50 -17.52 11.44 12.56
N ASP A 51 -17.12 10.77 11.47
CA ASP A 51 -17.82 9.61 10.92
C ASP A 51 -17.06 8.31 11.25
N PRO A 52 -17.27 7.70 12.43
CA PRO A 52 -16.54 6.49 12.84
C PRO A 52 -16.82 5.32 11.90
N VAL A 53 -18.05 5.19 11.40
CA VAL A 53 -18.47 4.12 10.46
C VAL A 53 -17.61 4.11 9.20
N PHE A 54 -17.24 5.30 8.70
CA PHE A 54 -16.35 5.41 7.54
C PHE A 54 -14.92 5.00 7.90
N LEU A 55 -14.42 5.47 9.04
CA LEU A 55 -13.05 5.25 9.48
C LEU A 55 -12.76 3.79 9.88
N ILE A 56 -13.75 3.05 10.40
CA ILE A 56 -13.64 1.62 10.75
C ILE A 56 -13.16 0.81 9.55
N LYS A 57 -13.53 1.18 8.31
CA LYS A 57 -13.09 0.51 7.08
C LYS A 57 -11.56 0.45 6.93
N PHE A 58 -10.85 1.39 7.54
CA PHE A 58 -9.40 1.53 7.48
C PHE A 58 -8.68 1.03 8.73
N LEU A 59 -9.40 0.40 9.65
CA LEU A 59 -8.86 -0.23 10.85
C LEU A 59 -8.87 -1.75 10.72
N ASN A 60 -7.97 -2.38 11.46
CA ASN A 60 -7.98 -3.82 11.71
C ASN A 60 -9.02 -4.19 12.78
N ALA A 61 -9.29 -5.48 13.00
CA ALA A 61 -10.14 -5.96 14.12
C ALA A 61 -9.66 -5.42 15.49
N GLN A 62 -8.34 -5.29 15.65
CA GLN A 62 -7.74 -4.74 16.87
C GLN A 62 -7.83 -3.21 17.03
N GLY A 63 -8.51 -2.52 16.09
CA GLY A 63 -8.56 -1.07 16.04
C GLY A 63 -7.27 -0.40 15.55
N LYS A 64 -6.22 -1.14 15.16
CA LYS A 64 -4.98 -0.59 14.56
C LYS A 64 -5.21 -0.06 13.14
N ILE A 65 -4.50 1.01 12.76
CA ILE A 65 -4.62 1.61 11.42
C ILE A 65 -3.99 0.68 10.37
N LEU A 66 -4.73 0.38 9.30
CA LEU A 66 -4.22 -0.44 8.20
C LEU A 66 -3.10 0.27 7.44
N PRO A 67 -2.00 -0.44 7.12
CA PRO A 67 -0.89 0.15 6.38
C PRO A 67 -1.27 0.38 4.92
N ARG A 68 -0.69 1.42 4.33
CA ARG A 68 -0.90 1.83 2.93
C ARG A 68 -0.78 0.68 1.92
N ARG A 69 0.14 -0.26 2.14
CA ARG A 69 0.36 -1.42 1.25
C ARG A 69 -0.88 -2.31 1.08
N ILE A 70 -1.72 -2.38 2.10
CA ILE A 70 -2.95 -3.17 2.08
C ILE A 70 -4.06 -2.35 1.43
N THR A 71 -4.28 -1.13 1.93
CA THR A 71 -5.37 -0.24 1.51
C THR A 71 -5.20 0.34 0.09
N GLY A 72 -3.98 0.43 -0.43
CA GLY A 72 -3.70 1.00 -1.76
C GLY A 72 -3.88 2.53 -1.86
N THR A 73 -4.01 3.23 -0.74
CA THR A 73 -4.22 4.69 -0.69
C THR A 73 -2.99 5.46 -1.17
N LEU A 74 -3.18 6.71 -1.61
CA LEU A 74 -2.05 7.59 -1.89
C LEU A 74 -1.44 8.12 -0.59
N GLN A 75 -0.13 8.40 -0.56
CA GLN A 75 0.56 8.88 0.64
C GLN A 75 -0.12 10.13 1.25
N LYS A 76 -0.49 11.10 0.41
CA LYS A 76 -1.19 12.33 0.84
C LYS A 76 -2.51 12.02 1.56
N ASN A 77 -3.27 11.05 1.06
CA ASN A 77 -4.55 10.66 1.63
C ASN A 77 -4.36 9.81 2.89
N GLN A 78 -3.32 8.96 2.94
CA GLN A 78 -2.97 8.21 4.13
C GLN A 78 -2.61 9.13 5.30
N ASN A 79 -1.85 10.20 5.06
CA ASN A 79 -1.52 11.17 6.10
C ASN A 79 -2.78 11.87 6.64
N LYS A 80 -3.69 12.30 5.76
CA LYS A 80 -4.98 12.88 6.14
C LYS A 80 -5.83 11.90 6.96
N LEU A 81 -5.90 10.64 6.51
CA LEU A 81 -6.62 9.56 7.19
C LEU A 81 -6.05 9.30 8.58
N ASN A 82 -4.72 9.22 8.72
CA ASN A 82 -4.07 9.03 10.01
C ASN A 82 -4.41 10.16 10.98
N SER A 83 -4.36 11.42 10.53
CA SER A 83 -4.72 12.57 11.36
C SER A 83 -6.21 12.60 11.72
N ALA A 84 -7.09 12.14 10.84
CA ALA A 84 -8.53 12.01 11.12
C ALA A 84 -8.80 10.92 12.16
N ILE A 85 -8.22 9.73 12.00
CA ILE A 85 -8.36 8.62 12.96
C ILE A 85 -7.82 9.00 14.33
N LYS A 86 -6.65 9.66 14.40
CA LYS A 86 -6.08 10.11 15.68
C LYS A 86 -7.00 11.10 16.40
N ARG A 87 -7.57 12.07 15.66
CA ARG A 87 -8.57 13.01 16.21
C ARG A 87 -9.85 12.29 16.67
N CYS A 88 -10.35 11.37 15.87
CA CYS A 88 -11.52 10.54 16.19
C CYS A 88 -11.33 9.76 17.50
N ARG A 89 -10.12 9.22 17.72
CA ARG A 89 -9.76 8.52 18.98
C ARG A 89 -9.67 9.45 20.18
N GLN A 90 -9.13 10.65 20.01
CA GLN A 90 -9.05 11.65 21.08
C GLN A 90 -10.44 12.09 21.58
N ILE A 91 -11.43 12.12 20.70
CA ILE A 91 -12.82 12.47 21.02
C ILE A 91 -13.59 11.28 21.61
N GLY A 92 -13.06 10.05 21.50
CA GLY A 92 -13.70 8.84 22.03
C GLY A 92 -14.68 8.15 21.06
N LEU A 93 -14.70 8.56 19.78
CA LEU A 93 -15.54 7.91 18.76
C LEU A 93 -14.96 6.59 18.23
N LEU A 94 -13.65 6.40 18.38
CA LEU A 94 -12.94 5.18 18.01
C LEU A 94 -12.05 4.70 19.17
N PRO A 95 -11.99 3.39 19.45
CA PRO A 95 -11.11 2.86 20.48
C PRO A 95 -9.64 2.81 20.03
N PHE A 96 -8.73 2.81 21.01
CA PHE A 96 -7.29 2.64 20.78
C PHE A 96 -6.91 1.17 20.59
N VAL A 97 -7.53 0.28 21.36
CA VAL A 97 -7.31 -1.18 21.37
C VAL A 97 -8.67 -1.84 21.54
N THR A 98 -8.93 -2.88 20.75
CA THR A 98 -10.11 -3.76 20.83
C THR A 98 -9.69 -5.18 20.49
N ASP A 99 -10.51 -6.15 20.87
CA ASP A 99 -10.32 -7.53 20.42
C ASP A 99 -11.14 -7.81 19.15
N ASP A 100 -12.31 -7.16 19.03
CA ASP A 100 -13.10 -7.20 17.80
C ASP A 100 -13.78 -5.86 17.50
N LEU A 101 -13.65 -5.39 16.26
CA LEU A 101 -14.15 -4.08 15.80
C LEU A 101 -15.11 -4.22 14.61
N ARG A 102 -15.51 -5.45 14.25
CA ARG A 102 -16.38 -5.72 13.12
C ARG A 102 -17.34 -6.86 13.38
#